data_AF-A0A7J9Z6Y0-F1
#
_entry.id   AF-A0A7J9Z6Y0-F1
#
_cell.length_a   1.000
_cell.length_b   1.000
_cell.length_c   1.000
_cell.angle_alpha   90.00
_cell.angle_beta   90.00
_cell.angle_gamma   90.00
#
_symmetry.space_group_name_H-M   'P 1'
#
loop_
_entity.id
_entity.type
_entity.pdbx_description
1 polymer ?
#
loop_
_entity_poly.entity_id
_entity_poly.type
_entity_poly.pdbx_seq_one_letter_code
_entity_poly.pdbx_strand_id
1 'polypeptide(L)'
;MAYGMAVRDELRPHTSELRRAIPDVYRGYRELHDAALAAGVLDTGTKELIALAIAVSKECDGCIAAHAHAAVQAGATPLEAAEAIGVTFLMNGGPATVYGARAYAAVREFCEERDRQPLDATP
;
A
#
# COMPACT_ATOMS: atom_id res chain seq x y z
N MET A 1 -4.93 11.17 13.19
CA MET A 1 -5.87 11.17 12.06
C MET A 1 -5.66 9.88 11.30
N ALA A 2 -6.72 9.24 10.81
CA ALA A 2 -6.58 8.02 10.02
C ALA A 2 -6.33 8.40 8.55
N TYR A 3 -5.34 7.79 7.91
CA TYR A 3 -4.94 8.13 6.54
C TYR A 3 -5.20 6.97 5.60
N GLY A 4 -4.52 5.84 5.82
CA GLY A 4 -4.73 4.62 5.07
C GLY A 4 -5.98 3.85 5.52
N MET A 5 -6.23 3.76 6.84
CA MET A 5 -7.38 2.99 7.35
C MET A 5 -8.72 3.59 6.89
N ALA A 6 -8.88 4.91 7.01
CA ALA A 6 -10.11 5.59 6.60
C ALA A 6 -10.44 5.37 5.12
N VAL A 7 -9.44 5.50 4.23
CA VAL A 7 -9.60 5.26 2.79
C VAL A 7 -10.00 3.80 2.52
N ARG A 8 -9.38 2.84 3.22
CA ARG A 8 -9.73 1.42 3.06
C ARG A 8 -11.16 1.12 3.55
N ASP A 9 -11.56 1.70 4.68
CA ASP A 9 -12.90 1.51 5.24
C ASP A 9 -13.98 2.10 4.33
N GLU A 10 -13.74 3.28 3.76
CA GLU A 10 -14.62 3.92 2.78
C GLU A 10 -14.79 3.06 1.53
N LEU A 11 -13.70 2.52 0.97
CA LEU A 11 -13.73 1.75 -0.27
C LEU A 11 -14.23 0.31 -0.10
N ARG A 12 -14.15 -0.28 1.10
CA ARG A 12 -14.48 -1.68 1.35
C ARG A 12 -15.88 -2.11 0.90
N PRO A 13 -16.99 -1.43 1.26
CA PRO A 13 -18.33 -1.86 0.86
C PRO A 13 -18.50 -1.87 -0.66
N HIS A 14 -18.07 -0.80 -1.33
CA HIS A 14 -18.17 -0.67 -2.78
C HIS A 14 -17.29 -1.68 -3.52
N THR A 15 -16.07 -1.93 -3.03
CA THR A 15 -15.18 -2.95 -3.59
C THR A 15 -15.79 -4.36 -3.46
N SER A 16 -16.47 -4.64 -2.36
CA SER A 16 -17.16 -5.92 -2.14
C SER A 16 -18.32 -6.11 -3.12
N GLU A 17 -19.15 -5.08 -3.32
CA GLU A 17 -20.24 -5.10 -4.29
C GLU A 17 -19.71 -5.27 -5.72
N LEU A 18 -18.68 -4.50 -6.10
CA LEU A 18 -18.10 -4.59 -7.43
C LEU A 18 -17.47 -5.96 -7.69
N ARG A 19 -16.83 -6.57 -6.68
CA ARG A 19 -16.30 -7.94 -6.77
C ARG A 19 -17.38 -8.99 -7.02
N ARG A 20 -18.59 -8.80 -6.48
CA ARG A 20 -19.74 -9.68 -6.75
C ARG A 20 -20.32 -9.46 -8.14
N ALA A 21 -20.27 -8.24 -8.66
CA ALA A 21 -20.77 -7.90 -9.98
C ALA A 21 -19.87 -8.41 -11.12
N ILE A 22 -18.55 -8.41 -10.94
CA ILE A 22 -17.57 -8.82 -11.97
C ILE A 22 -16.53 -9.83 -11.42
N PRO A 23 -16.97 -11.02 -10.94
CA PRO A 23 -16.11 -11.95 -10.21
C PRO A 23 -14.95 -12.49 -11.04
N ASP A 24 -15.13 -12.70 -12.34
CA ASP A 24 -14.10 -13.23 -13.23
C ASP A 24 -12.97 -12.23 -13.48
N VAL A 25 -13.31 -10.93 -13.59
CA VAL A 25 -12.32 -9.85 -13.72
C VAL A 25 -11.48 -9.76 -12.46
N TYR A 26 -12.10 -9.81 -11.27
CA TYR A 26 -11.37 -9.81 -10.01
C TYR A 26 -10.50 -11.05 -9.82
N ARG A 27 -10.93 -12.22 -10.29
CA ARG A 27 -10.11 -13.44 -10.25
C ARG A 27 -8.85 -13.26 -11.10
N GLY A 28 -9.00 -12.88 -12.37
CA GLY A 28 -7.84 -12.67 -13.25
C GLY A 28 -6.90 -11.58 -12.75
N TYR A 29 -7.45 -10.46 -12.25
CA TYR A 29 -6.65 -9.39 -11.66
C TYR A 29 -5.90 -9.86 -10.41
N ARG A 30 -6.54 -10.65 -9.53
CA ARG A 30 -5.88 -11.21 -8.35
C ARG A 30 -4.72 -12.13 -8.73
N GLU A 31 -4.89 -12.99 -9.72
CA GLU A 31 -3.81 -13.88 -10.17
C GLU A 31 -2.60 -13.09 -10.67
N LEU A 32 -2.84 -12.02 -11.47
CA LEU A 32 -1.78 -11.10 -11.89
C LEU A 32 -1.11 -10.42 -10.70
N HIS A 33 -1.90 -9.86 -9.77
CA HIS A 33 -1.43 -9.16 -8.59
C HIS A 33 -0.54 -10.07 -7.73
N ASP A 34 -1.03 -11.26 -7.38
CA ASP A 34 -0.34 -12.23 -6.53
C ASP A 34 0.99 -12.67 -7.20
N ALA A 35 0.98 -12.92 -8.52
CA ALA A 35 2.19 -13.29 -9.25
C ALA A 35 3.21 -12.15 -9.34
N ALA A 36 2.77 -10.91 -9.57
CA ALA A 36 3.64 -9.75 -9.68
C ALA A 36 4.37 -9.46 -8.35
N LEU A 37 3.66 -9.58 -7.22
CA LEU A 37 4.16 -9.26 -5.88
C LEU A 37 4.82 -10.44 -5.16
N ALA A 38 4.70 -11.67 -5.68
CA ALA A 38 5.38 -12.84 -5.12
C ALA A 38 6.90 -12.61 -5.00
N ALA A 39 7.50 -12.98 -3.87
CA ALA A 39 8.93 -12.86 -3.65
C ALA A 39 9.75 -13.65 -4.70
N GLY A 40 10.86 -13.07 -5.13
CA GLY A 40 11.82 -13.67 -6.06
C GLY A 40 13.20 -13.06 -5.87
N VAL A 41 13.84 -12.62 -6.95
CA VAL A 41 15.11 -11.85 -6.85
C VAL A 41 14.93 -10.56 -6.06
N LEU A 42 13.76 -9.91 -6.22
CA LEU A 42 13.29 -8.87 -5.31
C LEU A 42 12.30 -9.51 -4.33
N ASP A 43 12.47 -9.21 -3.04
CA ASP A 43 11.51 -9.60 -2.01
C ASP A 43 10.18 -8.84 -2.14
N THR A 44 9.16 -9.32 -1.44
CA THR A 44 7.82 -8.71 -1.46
C THR A 44 7.85 -7.26 -0.96
N GLY A 45 8.61 -6.97 0.10
CA GLY A 45 8.68 -5.63 0.69
C GLY A 45 9.21 -4.59 -0.31
N THR A 46 10.28 -4.92 -1.03
CA THR A 46 10.84 -4.10 -2.10
C THR A 46 9.83 -3.86 -3.21
N LYS A 47 9.10 -4.90 -3.64
CA LYS A 47 8.07 -4.76 -4.68
C LYS A 47 6.89 -3.90 -4.21
N GLU A 48 6.48 -4.01 -2.96
CA GLU A 48 5.44 -3.17 -2.38
C GLU A 48 5.89 -1.70 -2.23
N LEU A 49 7.16 -1.44 -1.93
CA LEU A 49 7.72 -0.08 -1.93
C LEU A 49 7.73 0.53 -3.35
N ILE A 50 8.04 -0.27 -4.37
CA ILE A 50 7.90 0.15 -5.78
C ILE A 50 6.44 0.46 -6.10
N ALA A 51 5.51 -0.41 -5.70
CA ALA A 51 4.08 -0.20 -5.91
C ALA A 51 3.56 1.05 -5.17
N LEU A 52 4.03 1.32 -3.95
CA LEU A 52 3.74 2.52 -3.19
C LEU A 52 4.25 3.78 -3.90
N ALA A 53 5.46 3.76 -4.44
CA ALA A 53 6.00 4.87 -5.22
C ALA A 53 5.18 5.13 -6.49
N ILE A 54 4.73 4.07 -7.18
CA ILE A 54 3.81 4.18 -8.32
C ILE A 54 2.46 4.75 -7.87
N ALA A 55 1.93 4.32 -6.73
CA ALA A 55 0.67 4.83 -6.19
C ALA A 55 0.74 6.33 -5.89
N VAL A 56 1.85 6.82 -5.35
CA VAL A 56 2.14 8.26 -5.17
C VAL A 56 2.19 8.96 -6.53
N SER A 57 2.93 8.41 -7.50
CA SER A 57 3.01 8.99 -8.84
C SER A 57 1.67 9.00 -9.58
N LYS A 58 0.75 8.10 -9.24
CA LYS A 58 -0.60 8.01 -9.80
C LYS A 58 -1.62 8.81 -9.01
N GLU A 59 -1.21 9.46 -7.93
CA GLU A 59 -2.07 10.32 -7.13
C GLU A 59 -3.31 9.55 -6.61
N CYS A 60 -3.12 8.25 -6.31
CA CYS A 60 -4.20 7.31 -6.02
C CYS A 60 -4.22 6.98 -4.52
N ASP A 61 -5.06 7.66 -3.74
CA ASP A 61 -5.15 7.41 -2.28
C ASP A 61 -5.53 5.96 -1.94
N GLY A 62 -6.41 5.33 -2.72
CA GLY A 62 -6.76 3.91 -2.53
C GLY A 62 -5.57 2.97 -2.76
N CYS A 63 -4.76 3.26 -3.77
CA CYS A 63 -3.54 2.51 -4.07
C CYS A 63 -2.47 2.75 -3.00
N ILE A 64 -2.33 4.00 -2.54
CA ILE A 64 -1.44 4.37 -1.44
C ILE A 64 -1.79 3.59 -0.18
N ALA A 65 -3.07 3.57 0.20
CA ALA A 65 -3.52 2.88 1.39
C ALA A 65 -3.32 1.35 1.30
N ALA A 66 -3.56 0.75 0.13
CA ALA A 66 -3.36 -0.68 -0.09
C ALA A 66 -1.88 -1.08 -0.01
N HIS A 67 -1.02 -0.39 -0.77
CA HIS A 67 0.40 -0.74 -0.86
C HIS A 67 1.21 -0.28 0.37
N ALA A 68 0.80 0.79 1.06
CA ALA A 68 1.39 1.15 2.36
C ALA A 68 1.14 0.05 3.40
N HIS A 69 -0.09 -0.46 3.49
CA HIS A 69 -0.42 -1.56 4.40
C HIS A 69 0.38 -2.82 4.04
N ALA A 70 0.36 -3.22 2.76
CA ALA A 70 1.05 -4.42 2.32
C ALA A 70 2.58 -4.33 2.51
N ALA A 71 3.19 -3.18 2.22
CA ALA A 71 4.62 -2.93 2.49
C ALA A 71 4.95 -3.13 3.98
N VAL A 72 4.15 -2.55 4.88
CA VAL A 72 4.37 -2.69 6.34
C VAL A 72 4.20 -4.14 6.81
N GLN A 73 3.22 -4.87 6.27
CA GLN A 73 3.04 -6.29 6.58
C GLN A 73 4.19 -7.15 6.03
N ALA A 74 4.81 -6.73 4.93
CA ALA A 74 6.01 -7.34 4.37
C ALA A 74 7.31 -6.92 5.10
N GLY A 75 7.21 -6.13 6.17
CA GLY A 75 8.34 -5.75 7.03
C GLY A 75 8.96 -4.39 6.71
N ALA A 76 8.45 -3.65 5.72
CA ALA A 76 8.97 -2.33 5.41
C ALA A 76 8.87 -1.37 6.61
N THR A 77 9.91 -0.60 6.81
CA THR A 77 10.02 0.43 7.83
C THR A 77 9.58 1.80 7.30
N PRO A 78 9.22 2.74 8.18
CA PRO A 78 8.95 4.11 7.75
C PRO A 78 10.12 4.77 7.01
N LEU A 79 11.36 4.42 7.35
CA LEU A 79 12.55 5.00 6.71
C LEU A 79 12.75 4.47 5.29
N GLU A 80 12.61 3.16 5.07
CA GLU A 80 12.65 2.59 3.71
C GLU A 80 11.54 3.17 2.83
N ALA A 81 10.33 3.34 3.38
CA ALA A 81 9.24 4.00 2.67
C ALA A 81 9.55 5.47 2.36
N ALA A 82 10.17 6.21 3.29
CA ALA A 82 10.56 7.59 3.07
C ALA A 82 11.60 7.73 1.94
N GLU A 83 12.58 6.82 1.86
CA GLU A 83 13.54 6.80 0.75
C GLU A 83 12.87 6.55 -0.60
N ALA A 84 11.97 5.56 -0.68
CA ALA A 84 11.20 5.28 -1.90
C ALA A 84 10.30 6.47 -2.30
N ILE A 85 9.65 7.12 -1.33
CA ILE A 85 8.83 8.32 -1.57
C ILE A 85 9.70 9.47 -2.07
N GLY A 86 10.91 9.65 -1.54
CA GLY A 86 11.85 10.68 -1.99
C GLY A 86 12.16 10.59 -3.49
N VAL A 87 12.24 9.38 -4.05
CA VAL A 87 12.40 9.17 -5.50
C VAL A 87 11.21 9.77 -6.29
N THR A 88 10.00 9.70 -5.75
CA THR A 88 8.82 10.29 -6.43
C THR A 88 8.88 11.82 -6.49
N PHE A 89 9.58 12.47 -5.56
CA PHE A 89 9.73 13.93 -5.57
C PHE A 89 10.63 14.35 -6.74
N LEU A 90 11.70 13.58 -7.00
CA LEU A 90 12.54 13.76 -8.20
C LEU A 90 11.73 13.59 -9.48
N MET A 91 10.89 12.55 -9.55
CA MET A 91 10.21 12.15 -10.79
C MET A 91 8.94 12.94 -11.10
N ASN A 92 8.23 13.42 -10.07
CA ASN A 92 6.92 14.05 -10.20
C ASN A 92 6.89 15.50 -9.69
N GLY A 93 7.93 15.98 -9.01
CA GLY A 93 8.01 17.35 -8.50
C GLY A 93 6.96 17.67 -7.44
N GLY A 94 6.35 18.85 -7.55
CA GLY A 94 5.40 19.40 -6.58
C GLY A 94 4.28 18.45 -6.14
N PRO A 95 3.51 17.80 -7.05
CA PRO A 95 2.44 16.88 -6.67
C PRO A 95 2.86 15.74 -5.75
N ALA A 96 4.07 15.19 -5.93
CA ALA A 96 4.57 14.14 -5.06
C ALA A 96 4.80 14.61 -3.61
N THR A 97 4.99 15.91 -3.37
CA THR A 97 5.06 16.43 -1.99
C THR A 97 3.74 16.28 -1.24
N VAL A 98 2.61 16.27 -1.94
CA VAL A 98 1.28 16.07 -1.35
C VAL A 98 0.99 14.59 -1.16
N TYR A 99 1.05 13.81 -2.25
CA TYR A 99 0.71 12.38 -2.18
C TYR A 99 1.78 11.55 -1.46
N GLY A 100 3.04 11.97 -1.51
CA GLY A 100 4.11 11.38 -0.71
C GLY A 100 3.93 11.61 0.79
N ALA A 101 3.48 12.80 1.21
CA ALA A 101 3.15 13.04 2.61
C ALA A 101 1.99 12.15 3.09
N ARG A 102 0.97 11.95 2.23
CA ARG A 102 -0.13 11.01 2.50
C ARG A 102 0.35 9.56 2.60
N ALA A 103 1.21 9.14 1.68
CA ALA A 103 1.80 7.80 1.71
C ALA A 103 2.64 7.56 2.96
N TYR A 104 3.47 8.52 3.34
CA TYR A 104 4.26 8.42 4.57
C TYR A 104 3.37 8.33 5.81
N ALA A 105 2.30 9.12 5.87
CA ALA A 105 1.33 9.07 6.98
C ALA A 105 0.60 7.72 7.06
N ALA A 106 0.22 7.14 5.92
CA ALA A 106 -0.39 5.81 5.87
C ALA A 106 0.58 4.70 6.34
N VAL A 107 1.85 4.74 5.90
CA VAL A 107 2.88 3.80 6.38
C VAL A 107 3.06 3.90 7.88
N ARG A 108 3.18 5.12 8.42
CA ARG A 108 3.28 5.37 9.86
C ARG A 108 2.10 4.79 10.64
N GLU A 109 0.88 5.03 10.16
CA GLU A 109 -0.35 4.51 10.76
C GLU A 109 -0.35 2.98 10.82
N PHE A 110 0.02 2.31 9.73
CA PHE A 110 0.06 0.85 9.69
C PHE A 110 1.21 0.25 10.50
N CYS A 111 2.37 0.92 10.59
CA CYS A 111 3.43 0.48 11.50
C CYS A 111 2.95 0.53 12.95
N GLU A 112 2.29 1.62 13.35
CA GLU A 112 1.74 1.74 14.70
C GLU A 112 0.64 0.71 14.99
N GLU A 113 -0.17 0.35 13.99
CA GLU A 113 -1.17 -0.71 14.11
C GLU A 113 -0.52 -2.09 14.30
N ARG A 114 0.48 -2.42 13.47
CA ARG A 114 1.25 -3.67 13.58
C ARG A 114 1.94 -3.79 14.93
N ASP A 115 2.58 -2.71 15.40
CA ASP A 115 3.30 -2.70 16.67
C ASP A 115 2.33 -2.76 17.89
N ARG A 116 1.06 -2.36 17.70
CA ARG A 116 -0.01 -2.49 18.71
C ARG A 116 -0.64 -3.88 18.75
N GLN A 117 -0.47 -4.72 17.72
CA GLN A 117 -0.94 -6.11 17.76
C GLN A 117 -0.04 -6.92 18.70
N PRO A 118 -0.61 -7.59 19.73
CA PRO A 118 0.20 -8.41 20.63
C PRO A 118 0.91 -9.53 19.87
N LEU A 119 2.16 -9.82 20.23
CA LEU A 119 3.04 -10.88 19.70
C LEU A 119 2.50 -12.32 19.85
N ASP A 120 1.22 -12.53 20.13
CA ASP A 120 0.68 -13.82 20.63
C ASP A 120 -0.58 -14.30 19.88
N ALA A 121 -0.65 -14.05 18.57
CA ALA A 121 -1.60 -14.72 17.68
C ALA A 121 -0.85 -15.62 16.69
N THR A 122 -0.26 -16.70 17.19
CA THR A 122 0.13 -17.87 16.39
C THR A 122 -0.90 -18.98 16.68
N PRO A 123 -1.31 -19.79 15.69
CA PRO A 123 -2.64 -20.43 15.63
C PRO A 123 -2.89 -21.53 16.67
#